data_AF-A0A959DET4-F1
#
_entry.id   AF-A0A959DET4-F1
#
_cell.length_a   1.000
_cell.length_b   1.000
_cell.length_c   1.000
_cell.angle_alpha   90.00
_cell.angle_beta   90.00
_cell.angle_gamma   90.00
#
_symmetry.space_group_name_H-M   'P 1'
#
loop_
_entity.id
_entity.type
_entity.pdbx_description
1 polymer ?
#
loop_
_entity_poly.entity_id
_entity_poly.type
_entity_poly.pdbx_seq_one_letter_code
_entity_poly.pdbx_strand_id
1 'polypeptide(L)'
;MSNQSNIQGNQNIVLQGVTDSTITVEVNGAPRELERQLEPLLALLEELKTQQLQLEGRLYNIDSITANSFDFLVEQLRNGQELPAELAENLITEDNIWVNSLAQEFIRQGVSVGNKPQRIFEHYGWLIEVFLLKMNSPAGRGPTLRRLSFMAEAYQSSLRYLCFIQLAQLLPQIKEGLQPSIAAFLKSEEGAHVEYDYLNLLLLATEQLQGRENFMPEIEELVEDLADPETELYQTAIFLARQRDALLQGKIKEDAQLGALLDQYLTGLVYWLRRIAFLAKYRLVSIKDINLNYRLGTAKHFIHRYGELHGVYAEIQSEGEDYSSYSVQDTFTYNQSVLLLKDRSVEACLKNLQNEANYLSISPLLIDQSVLAEKAKQTPEIFYYTGQARKGSKYFYALYKNELALNGERKNSNKQLTVQQTNITQPKLDELFDQLQQLFKPAKGASQ
;
A
#
# COMPACT_ATOMS: atom_id res chain seq x y z
N MET A 1 -5.08 27.87 11.16
CA MET A 1 -3.80 27.83 11.91
C MET A 1 -2.69 27.92 10.86
N SER A 2 -1.62 28.69 11.10
CA SER A 2 -0.51 28.80 10.13
C SER A 2 0.30 27.50 10.13
N ASN A 3 0.42 26.85 8.97
CA ASN A 3 1.30 25.70 8.76
C ASN A 3 2.74 26.22 8.77
N GLN A 4 3.54 25.83 9.76
CA GLN A 4 4.94 26.23 9.84
C GLN A 4 5.77 25.57 8.73
N SER A 5 6.61 26.35 8.05
CA SER A 5 7.52 25.85 7.02
C SER A 5 8.63 24.97 7.62
N ASN A 6 8.79 23.76 7.07
CA ASN A 6 9.88 22.84 7.37
C ASN A 6 11.04 22.95 6.35
N ILE A 7 10.88 23.74 5.30
CA ILE A 7 11.93 23.98 4.30
C ILE A 7 12.96 24.97 4.86
N GLN A 8 14.25 24.63 4.79
CA GLN A 8 15.35 25.52 5.16
C GLN A 8 15.85 26.28 3.92
N GLY A 9 15.70 27.61 3.89
CA GLY A 9 16.21 28.46 2.80
C GLY A 9 15.38 29.72 2.55
N ASN A 10 15.82 30.53 1.58
CA ASN A 10 15.01 31.58 0.95
C ASN A 10 14.32 30.93 -0.27
N GLN A 11 12.99 30.99 -0.38
CA GLN A 11 12.09 30.36 -1.39
C GLN A 11 11.25 29.19 -0.85
N ASN A 12 10.75 29.31 0.37
CA ASN A 12 9.80 28.35 0.93
C ASN A 12 8.40 28.65 0.40
N ILE A 13 7.72 27.63 -0.13
CA ILE A 13 6.31 27.72 -0.54
C ILE A 13 5.51 26.70 0.25
N VAL A 14 4.55 27.18 1.01
CA VAL A 14 3.64 26.35 1.82
C VAL A 14 2.22 26.59 1.36
N LEU A 15 1.51 25.57 0.89
CA LEU A 15 0.08 25.68 0.61
C LEU A 15 -0.67 25.71 1.95
N GLN A 16 -1.44 26.79 2.17
CA GLN A 16 -2.10 27.07 3.45
C GLN A 16 -3.61 26.90 3.45
N GLY A 17 -4.25 27.09 2.29
CA GLY A 17 -5.70 27.10 2.22
C GLY A 17 -6.22 27.03 0.80
N VAL A 18 -7.48 26.64 0.69
CA VAL A 18 -8.17 26.40 -0.57
C VAL A 18 -9.59 26.93 -0.45
N THR A 19 -10.02 27.64 -1.48
CA THR A 19 -11.42 28.03 -1.71
C THR A 19 -11.91 27.39 -3.00
N ASP A 20 -13.18 27.62 -3.35
CA ASP A 20 -13.76 27.09 -4.59
C ASP A 20 -13.02 27.62 -5.85
N SER A 21 -12.39 28.80 -5.78
CA SER A 21 -11.74 29.45 -6.94
C SER A 21 -10.25 29.71 -6.78
N THR A 22 -9.71 29.68 -5.56
CA THR A 22 -8.31 30.07 -5.29
C THR A 22 -7.60 29.13 -4.33
N ILE A 23 -6.27 29.09 -4.45
CA ILE A 23 -5.37 28.51 -3.45
C ILE A 23 -4.57 29.63 -2.79
N THR A 24 -4.39 29.54 -1.47
CA THR A 24 -3.53 30.43 -0.70
C THR A 24 -2.19 29.75 -0.46
N VAL A 25 -1.12 30.33 -0.99
CA VAL A 25 0.26 29.89 -0.79
C VAL A 25 1.04 30.91 0.04
N GLU A 26 1.78 30.46 1.05
CA GLU A 26 2.73 31.29 1.77
C GLU A 26 4.08 31.21 1.07
N VAL A 27 4.56 32.34 0.55
CA VAL A 27 5.88 32.49 -0.07
C VAL A 27 6.76 33.28 0.89
N ASN A 28 7.78 32.65 1.48
CA ASN A 28 8.70 33.29 2.42
C ASN A 28 8.00 34.03 3.58
N GLY A 29 6.93 33.46 4.13
CA GLY A 29 6.16 34.07 5.22
C GLY A 29 5.07 35.05 4.78
N ALA A 30 4.93 35.35 3.48
CA ALA A 30 3.91 36.23 2.94
C ALA A 30 2.84 35.44 2.17
N PRO A 31 1.54 35.58 2.50
CA PRO A 31 0.48 34.91 1.75
C PRO A 31 0.30 35.53 0.36
N ARG A 32 0.09 34.68 -0.64
CA ARG A 32 -0.25 35.00 -2.03
C ARG A 32 -1.42 34.12 -2.44
N GLU A 33 -2.40 34.70 -3.13
CA GLU A 33 -3.51 33.95 -3.72
C GLU A 33 -3.21 33.65 -5.19
N LEU A 34 -3.51 32.42 -5.61
CA LEU A 34 -3.46 31.99 -7.00
C LEU A 34 -4.82 31.41 -7.38
N GLU A 35 -5.13 31.42 -8.68
CA GLU A 35 -6.26 30.63 -9.19
C GLU A 35 -6.04 29.14 -8.88
N ARG A 36 -7.12 28.42 -8.56
CA ARG A 36 -7.09 26.98 -8.28
C ARG A 36 -6.93 26.19 -9.58
N GLN A 37 -5.75 26.30 -10.17
CA GLN A 37 -5.31 25.58 -11.36
C GLN A 37 -3.83 25.22 -11.19
N LEU A 38 -3.38 24.19 -11.89
CA LEU A 38 -2.00 23.74 -11.80
C LEU A 38 -1.05 24.78 -12.42
N GLU A 39 -1.43 25.37 -13.55
CA GLU A 39 -0.60 26.28 -14.33
C GLU A 39 -0.15 27.53 -13.55
N PRO A 40 -1.03 28.25 -12.81
CA PRO A 40 -0.62 29.34 -11.93
C PRO A 40 0.40 28.93 -10.85
N LEU A 41 0.25 27.73 -10.29
CA LEU A 41 1.19 27.21 -9.29
C LEU A 41 2.55 26.87 -9.92
N LEU A 42 2.56 26.23 -11.09
CA LEU A 42 3.79 25.93 -11.83
C LEU A 42 4.53 27.23 -12.22
N ALA A 43 3.80 28.23 -12.70
CA ALA A 43 4.38 29.54 -13.04
C ALA A 43 5.01 30.23 -11.82
N LEU A 44 4.38 30.13 -10.64
CA LEU A 44 4.94 30.64 -9.39
C LEU A 44 6.23 29.90 -9.00
N LEU A 45 6.23 28.57 -9.09
CA LEU A 45 7.39 27.74 -8.75
C LEU A 45 8.58 28.06 -9.66
N GLU A 46 8.33 28.26 -10.95
CA GLU A 46 9.33 28.68 -11.94
C GLU A 46 9.86 30.10 -11.65
N GLU A 47 8.97 31.07 -11.36
CA GLU A 47 9.33 32.44 -10.95
C GLU A 47 10.31 32.42 -9.75
N LEU A 48 10.00 31.58 -8.77
CA LEU A 48 10.75 31.45 -7.54
C LEU A 48 11.95 30.51 -7.64
N LYS A 49 12.17 29.85 -8.79
CA LYS A 49 13.24 28.86 -9.01
C LYS A 49 13.29 27.76 -7.95
N THR A 50 12.14 27.34 -7.46
CA THR A 50 12.01 26.23 -6.52
C THR A 50 11.28 25.06 -7.16
N GLN A 51 11.70 23.85 -6.82
CA GLN A 51 11.11 22.61 -7.33
C GLN A 51 10.28 21.89 -6.28
N GLN A 52 10.06 22.52 -5.12
CA GLN A 52 9.41 21.90 -3.97
C GLN A 52 8.28 22.75 -3.43
N LEU A 53 7.21 22.06 -3.02
CA LEU A 53 6.03 22.61 -2.37
C LEU A 53 5.80 21.87 -1.06
N GLN A 54 5.49 22.60 0.01
CA GLN A 54 5.04 22.00 1.26
C GLN A 54 3.52 22.04 1.38
N LEU A 55 2.92 20.92 1.79
CA LEU A 55 1.49 20.73 1.96
C LEU A 55 1.26 19.86 3.21
N GLU A 56 0.50 20.35 4.21
CA GLU A 56 0.24 19.64 5.49
C GLU A 56 1.50 19.05 6.16
N GLY A 57 2.64 19.74 6.04
CA GLY A 57 3.91 19.28 6.61
C GLY A 57 4.71 18.29 5.75
N ARG A 58 4.14 17.82 4.63
CA ARG A 58 4.80 16.99 3.62
C ARG A 58 5.43 17.83 2.53
N LEU A 59 6.55 17.36 1.97
CA LEU A 59 7.22 17.99 0.84
C LEU A 59 6.91 17.22 -0.45
N TYR A 60 6.46 17.95 -1.47
CA TYR A 60 6.15 17.46 -2.79
C TYR A 60 7.11 18.09 -3.79
N ASN A 61 7.63 17.29 -4.73
CA ASN A 61 8.40 17.82 -5.86
C ASN A 61 7.44 18.24 -6.97
N ILE A 62 7.72 19.35 -7.66
CA ILE A 62 6.88 19.87 -8.73
C ILE A 62 6.62 18.85 -9.83
N ASP A 63 7.64 18.05 -10.18
CA ASP A 63 7.54 17.01 -11.21
C ASP A 63 6.55 15.88 -10.86
N SER A 64 6.08 15.84 -9.62
CA SER A 64 5.10 14.86 -9.14
C SER A 64 3.68 15.39 -8.98
N ILE A 65 3.45 16.63 -9.38
CA ILE A 65 2.14 17.25 -9.40
C ILE A 65 1.66 17.21 -10.86
N THR A 66 0.79 16.26 -11.16
CA THR A 66 0.08 16.14 -12.43
C THR A 66 -1.31 16.77 -12.30
N ALA A 67 -2.04 16.94 -13.39
CA ALA A 67 -3.42 17.44 -13.31
C ALA A 67 -4.27 16.55 -12.37
N ASN A 68 -4.11 15.22 -12.49
CA ASN A 68 -4.85 14.25 -11.69
C ASN A 68 -4.47 14.31 -10.19
N SER A 69 -3.18 14.51 -9.87
CA SER A 69 -2.77 14.62 -8.46
C SER A 69 -2.98 16.02 -7.87
N PHE A 70 -2.98 17.07 -8.69
CA PHE A 70 -3.12 18.45 -8.21
C PHE A 70 -4.42 18.67 -7.45
N ASP A 71 -5.57 18.37 -8.07
CA ASP A 71 -6.87 18.58 -7.44
C ASP A 71 -7.00 17.77 -6.15
N PHE A 72 -6.52 16.53 -6.18
CA PHE A 72 -6.47 15.67 -5.01
C PHE A 72 -5.61 16.27 -3.87
N LEU A 73 -4.40 16.72 -4.15
CA LEU A 73 -3.48 17.32 -3.17
C LEU A 73 -4.05 18.61 -2.58
N VAL A 74 -4.65 19.45 -3.42
CA VAL A 74 -5.23 20.72 -3.00
C VAL A 74 -6.44 20.48 -2.09
N GLU A 75 -7.35 19.57 -2.43
CA GLU A 75 -8.54 19.31 -1.61
C GLU A 75 -8.24 18.73 -0.22
N GLN A 76 -7.11 18.07 -0.02
CA GLN A 76 -6.68 17.64 1.33
C GLN A 76 -6.59 18.79 2.33
N LEU A 77 -6.37 20.03 1.86
CA LEU A 77 -6.31 21.22 2.71
C LEU A 77 -7.66 21.85 3.01
N ARG A 78 -8.72 21.46 2.32
CA ARG A 78 -10.02 22.09 2.50
C ARG A 78 -10.54 21.74 3.91
N ASN A 79 -10.73 22.78 4.72
CA ASN A 79 -11.30 22.62 6.05
C ASN A 79 -12.77 22.19 5.96
N GLY A 80 -13.17 21.16 6.71
CA GLY A 80 -14.56 20.72 6.80
C GLY A 80 -14.98 19.63 5.82
N GLN A 81 -14.05 18.87 5.22
CA GLN A 81 -14.44 17.66 4.49
C GLN A 81 -14.99 16.62 5.48
N GLU A 82 -16.30 16.48 5.45
CA GLU A 82 -17.08 15.47 6.15
C GLU A 82 -17.21 14.23 5.27
N LEU A 83 -17.66 13.12 5.87
CA LEU A 83 -18.07 11.95 5.10
C LEU A 83 -19.18 12.38 4.11
N PRO A 84 -19.20 11.86 2.86
CA PRO A 84 -20.26 12.17 1.89
C PRO A 84 -21.65 12.05 2.49
N ALA A 85 -22.56 12.97 2.14
CA ALA A 85 -23.86 13.11 2.80
C ALA A 85 -24.65 11.79 2.85
N GLU A 86 -24.70 11.05 1.74
CA GLU A 86 -25.39 9.75 1.68
C GLU A 86 -24.79 8.72 2.65
N LEU A 87 -23.46 8.69 2.78
CA LEU A 87 -22.78 7.81 3.74
C LEU A 87 -22.94 8.31 5.18
N ALA A 88 -22.94 9.62 5.41
CA ALA A 88 -23.14 10.23 6.72
C ALA A 88 -24.57 10.02 7.26
N GLU A 89 -25.57 9.91 6.38
CA GLU A 89 -26.95 9.58 6.73
C GLU A 89 -27.13 8.09 7.05
N ASN A 90 -26.24 7.23 6.56
CA ASN A 90 -26.33 5.76 6.66
C ASN A 90 -25.16 5.16 7.45
N LEU A 91 -24.87 5.71 8.64
CA LEU A 91 -23.76 5.25 9.47
C LEU A 91 -23.88 3.78 9.87
N ILE A 92 -22.74 3.09 9.79
CA ILE A 92 -22.56 1.75 10.33
C ILE A 92 -22.25 1.87 11.83
N THR A 93 -23.20 1.46 12.66
CA THR A 93 -23.10 1.54 14.13
C THR A 93 -23.06 0.17 14.83
N GLU A 94 -23.39 -0.92 14.12
CA GLU A 94 -23.39 -2.28 14.70
C GLU A 94 -22.24 -3.16 14.16
N ASP A 95 -21.57 -3.86 15.08
CA ASP A 95 -20.35 -4.65 14.85
C ASP A 95 -20.48 -5.77 13.79
N ASN A 96 -21.69 -6.23 13.46
CA ASN A 96 -21.91 -7.32 12.50
C ASN A 96 -22.37 -6.84 11.12
N ILE A 97 -22.94 -5.63 11.01
CA ILE A 97 -23.50 -5.13 9.75
C ILE A 97 -22.38 -4.94 8.73
N TRP A 98 -21.26 -4.36 9.13
CA TRP A 98 -20.16 -4.10 8.21
C TRP A 98 -19.55 -5.39 7.64
N VAL A 99 -19.30 -6.40 8.49
CA VAL A 99 -18.73 -7.68 8.05
C VAL A 99 -19.64 -8.35 7.02
N ASN A 100 -20.94 -8.35 7.28
CA ASN A 100 -21.94 -8.90 6.35
C ASN A 100 -21.99 -8.10 5.04
N SER A 101 -21.88 -6.77 5.11
CA SER A 101 -21.81 -5.93 3.91
C SER A 101 -20.60 -6.26 3.03
N LEU A 102 -19.43 -6.54 3.62
CA LEU A 102 -18.25 -6.97 2.86
C LEU A 102 -18.48 -8.33 2.20
N ALA A 103 -19.09 -9.28 2.92
CA ALA A 103 -19.44 -10.58 2.36
C ALA A 103 -20.39 -10.48 1.16
N GLN A 104 -21.41 -9.62 1.25
CA GLN A 104 -22.33 -9.39 0.13
C GLN A 104 -21.63 -8.82 -1.10
N GLU A 105 -20.65 -7.94 -0.92
CA GLU A 105 -19.87 -7.41 -2.03
C GLU A 105 -19.07 -8.49 -2.74
N PHE A 106 -18.44 -9.39 -1.99
CA PHE A 106 -17.76 -10.55 -2.56
C PHE A 106 -18.72 -11.47 -3.33
N ILE A 107 -19.91 -11.73 -2.79
CA ILE A 107 -20.93 -12.53 -3.47
C ILE A 107 -21.36 -11.88 -4.80
N ARG A 108 -21.51 -10.55 -4.85
CA ARG A 108 -21.81 -9.82 -6.11
C ARG A 108 -20.72 -9.99 -7.16
N GLN A 109 -19.47 -10.09 -6.73
CA GLN A 109 -18.32 -10.39 -7.60
C GLN A 109 -18.16 -11.89 -7.90
N GLY A 110 -19.17 -12.69 -7.57
CA GLY A 110 -19.20 -14.14 -7.77
C GLY A 110 -18.22 -14.90 -6.88
N VAL A 111 -17.75 -14.31 -5.78
CA VAL A 111 -16.84 -14.95 -4.81
C VAL A 111 -17.67 -15.64 -3.74
N SER A 112 -17.43 -16.95 -3.55
CA SER A 112 -18.01 -17.68 -2.42
C SER A 112 -17.25 -17.36 -1.14
N VAL A 113 -17.96 -16.98 -0.09
CA VAL A 113 -17.40 -16.56 1.20
C VAL A 113 -18.01 -17.37 2.33
N GLY A 114 -17.18 -17.71 3.32
CA GLY A 114 -17.65 -18.36 4.54
C GLY A 114 -18.47 -17.41 5.42
N ASN A 115 -19.27 -17.96 6.34
CA ASN A 115 -20.11 -17.19 7.26
C ASN A 115 -19.37 -16.63 8.49
N LYS A 116 -18.09 -16.96 8.67
CA LYS A 116 -17.26 -16.46 9.77
C LYS A 116 -16.50 -15.20 9.32
N PRO A 117 -16.38 -14.15 10.16
CA PRO A 117 -15.65 -12.93 9.82
C PRO A 117 -14.24 -13.18 9.26
N GLN A 118 -13.49 -14.09 9.88
CA GLN A 118 -12.15 -14.45 9.41
C GLN A 118 -12.14 -14.94 7.96
N ARG A 119 -13.11 -15.79 7.57
CA ARG A 119 -13.22 -16.28 6.18
C ARG A 119 -13.58 -15.19 5.18
N ILE A 120 -14.21 -14.10 5.64
CA ILE A 120 -14.50 -12.94 4.80
C ILE A 120 -13.24 -12.09 4.67
N PHE A 121 -12.50 -11.87 5.76
CA PHE A 121 -11.32 -11.01 5.77
C PHE A 121 -10.15 -11.59 4.97
N GLU A 122 -10.00 -12.92 4.93
CA GLU A 122 -9.01 -13.64 4.12
C GLU A 122 -9.00 -13.18 2.64
N HIS A 123 -10.15 -12.74 2.10
CA HIS A 123 -10.27 -12.31 0.71
C HIS A 123 -9.60 -10.95 0.39
N TYR A 124 -9.25 -10.15 1.40
CA TYR A 124 -8.52 -8.89 1.20
C TYR A 124 -6.99 -9.08 1.23
N GLY A 125 -6.51 -10.24 1.66
CA GLY A 125 -5.10 -10.56 1.84
C GLY A 125 -4.45 -10.01 3.09
N TRP A 126 -3.32 -10.63 3.47
CA TRP A 126 -2.71 -10.48 4.81
C TRP A 126 -2.46 -9.04 5.24
N LEU A 127 -2.02 -8.17 4.32
CA LEU A 127 -1.74 -6.76 4.62
C LEU A 127 -2.98 -6.04 5.19
N ILE A 128 -4.19 -6.43 4.76
CA ILE A 128 -5.46 -5.83 5.18
C ILE A 128 -6.14 -6.71 6.25
N GLU A 129 -6.20 -8.02 6.01
CA GLU A 129 -6.86 -9.03 6.85
C GLU A 129 -6.50 -8.86 8.33
N VAL A 130 -5.22 -8.67 8.65
CA VAL A 130 -4.78 -8.58 10.05
C VAL A 130 -5.39 -7.42 10.80
N PHE A 131 -5.62 -6.29 10.12
CA PHE A 131 -6.24 -5.13 10.74
C PHE A 131 -7.76 -5.31 10.84
N LEU A 132 -8.40 -5.98 9.89
CA LEU A 132 -9.81 -6.36 10.00
C LEU A 132 -10.04 -7.34 11.17
N LEU A 133 -9.12 -8.30 11.39
CA LEU A 133 -9.13 -9.18 12.55
C LEU A 133 -8.94 -8.40 13.86
N LYS A 134 -8.03 -7.40 13.88
CA LYS A 134 -7.83 -6.53 15.05
C LYS A 134 -9.05 -5.66 15.33
N MET A 135 -9.69 -5.09 14.31
CA MET A 135 -10.97 -4.38 14.42
C MET A 135 -12.05 -5.26 15.04
N ASN A 136 -12.08 -6.54 14.67
CA ASN A 136 -13.05 -7.50 15.21
C ASN A 136 -12.69 -8.04 16.62
N SER A 137 -11.55 -7.63 17.19
CA SER A 137 -11.13 -8.02 18.55
C SER A 137 -11.75 -7.12 19.64
N PRO A 138 -11.73 -7.51 20.93
CA PRO A 138 -12.23 -6.64 22.00
C PRO A 138 -11.59 -5.24 22.02
N ALA A 139 -10.29 -5.14 21.71
CA ALA A 139 -9.59 -3.86 21.64
C ALA A 139 -10.02 -3.02 20.42
N GLY A 140 -10.42 -3.67 19.33
CA GLY A 140 -10.89 -3.02 18.11
C GLY A 140 -12.37 -2.64 18.13
N ARG A 141 -13.14 -3.08 19.12
CA ARG A 141 -14.56 -2.71 19.28
C ARG A 141 -14.77 -1.57 20.29
N GLY A 142 -13.82 -1.36 21.19
CA GLY A 142 -13.90 -0.29 22.20
C GLY A 142 -13.86 1.12 21.61
N PRO A 143 -14.49 2.12 22.26
CA PRO A 143 -14.51 3.51 21.82
C PRO A 143 -13.18 4.22 22.17
N THR A 144 -12.09 3.80 21.51
CA THR A 144 -10.72 4.24 21.84
C THR A 144 -9.97 4.68 20.58
N LEU A 145 -8.92 5.49 20.74
CA LEU A 145 -8.02 5.83 19.63
C LEU A 145 -7.34 4.59 19.03
N ARG A 146 -7.23 3.50 19.81
CA ARG A 146 -6.68 2.23 19.33
C ARG A 146 -7.61 1.54 18.32
N ARG A 147 -8.94 1.66 18.47
CA ARG A 147 -9.89 1.21 17.44
C ARG A 147 -9.70 2.01 16.15
N LEU A 148 -9.63 3.34 16.28
CA LEU A 148 -9.39 4.22 15.14
C LEU A 148 -8.07 3.89 14.44
N SER A 149 -7.01 3.58 15.20
CA SER A 149 -5.72 3.23 14.61
C SER A 149 -5.74 1.90 13.84
N PHE A 150 -6.53 0.92 14.26
CA PHE A 150 -6.73 -0.30 13.46
C PHE A 150 -7.47 -0.03 12.15
N MET A 151 -8.51 0.82 12.18
CA MET A 151 -9.23 1.22 10.98
C MET A 151 -8.33 2.02 10.02
N ALA A 152 -7.55 2.96 10.56
CA ALA A 152 -6.61 3.77 9.79
C ALA A 152 -5.48 2.94 9.18
N GLU A 153 -4.99 1.91 9.88
CA GLU A 153 -4.00 0.98 9.32
C GLU A 153 -4.60 0.00 8.31
N ALA A 154 -5.88 -0.38 8.43
CA ALA A 154 -6.57 -1.16 7.40
C ALA A 154 -6.65 -0.36 6.09
N TYR A 155 -7.05 0.92 6.18
CA TYR A 155 -7.05 1.84 5.05
C TYR A 155 -5.65 2.01 4.45
N GLN A 156 -4.67 2.41 5.26
CA GLN A 156 -3.30 2.64 4.78
C GLN A 156 -2.65 1.38 4.19
N SER A 157 -2.88 0.22 4.81
CA SER A 157 -2.32 -1.05 4.32
C SER A 157 -2.96 -1.49 3.00
N SER A 158 -4.22 -1.14 2.76
CA SER A 158 -4.84 -1.37 1.46
C SER A 158 -4.26 -0.47 0.35
N LEU A 159 -4.07 0.83 0.61
CA LEU A 159 -3.38 1.73 -0.32
C LEU A 159 -1.96 1.26 -0.60
N ARG A 160 -1.20 0.88 0.44
CA ARG A 160 0.15 0.32 0.31
C ARG A 160 0.15 -0.92 -0.57
N TYR A 161 -0.83 -1.80 -0.39
CA TYR A 161 -0.93 -3.03 -1.18
C TYR A 161 -1.18 -2.73 -2.67
N LEU A 162 -2.13 -1.84 -2.98
CA LEU A 162 -2.41 -1.41 -4.35
C LEU A 162 -1.20 -0.71 -4.99
N CYS A 163 -0.51 0.17 -4.24
CA CYS A 163 0.73 0.79 -4.70
C CYS A 163 1.79 -0.26 -5.03
N PHE A 164 1.95 -1.28 -4.19
CA PHE A 164 2.96 -2.32 -4.42
C PHE A 164 2.65 -3.16 -5.65
N ILE A 165 1.37 -3.39 -5.94
CA ILE A 165 0.93 -4.05 -7.18
C ILE A 165 1.29 -3.19 -8.40
N GLN A 166 1.00 -1.88 -8.39
CA GLN A 166 1.36 -1.00 -9.50
C GLN A 166 2.89 -0.85 -9.66
N LEU A 167 3.61 -0.68 -8.56
CA LEU A 167 5.07 -0.60 -8.58
C LEU A 167 5.73 -1.90 -9.07
N ALA A 168 5.19 -3.06 -8.70
CA ALA A 168 5.68 -4.35 -9.17
C ALA A 168 5.54 -4.52 -10.71
N GLN A 169 4.52 -3.91 -11.31
CA GLN A 169 4.36 -3.88 -12.77
C GLN A 169 5.31 -2.87 -13.43
N LEU A 170 5.49 -1.71 -12.80
CA LEU A 170 6.37 -0.66 -13.30
C LEU A 170 7.85 -1.06 -13.28
N LEU A 171 8.33 -1.54 -12.13
CA LEU A 171 9.76 -1.71 -11.84
C LEU A 171 10.55 -2.52 -12.89
N PRO A 172 10.05 -3.67 -13.39
CA PRO A 172 10.73 -4.44 -14.44
C PRO A 172 10.75 -3.76 -15.81
N GLN A 173 9.83 -2.84 -16.07
CA GLN A 173 9.55 -2.29 -17.40
C GLN A 173 10.14 -0.91 -17.66
N ILE A 174 10.77 -0.27 -16.67
CA ILE A 174 11.23 1.12 -16.80
C ILE A 174 12.51 1.19 -17.64
N LYS A 175 12.31 1.37 -18.95
CA LYS A 175 13.35 1.87 -19.87
C LYS A 175 13.40 3.41 -19.90
N GLU A 176 12.30 4.07 -19.54
CA GLU A 176 12.06 5.52 -19.75
C GLU A 176 12.28 6.38 -18.49
N GLY A 177 12.76 5.79 -17.40
CA GLY A 177 12.86 6.48 -16.11
C GLY A 177 11.58 6.39 -15.27
N LEU A 178 11.75 6.54 -13.96
CA LEU A 178 10.64 6.59 -13.00
C LEU A 178 10.19 8.03 -12.82
N GLN A 179 8.88 8.23 -12.68
CA GLN A 179 8.34 9.48 -12.13
C GLN A 179 9.11 9.88 -10.86
N PRO A 180 9.59 11.13 -10.71
CA PRO A 180 10.48 11.51 -9.61
C PRO A 180 9.95 11.19 -8.22
N SER A 181 8.64 11.28 -7.98
CA SER A 181 8.06 10.90 -6.68
C SER A 181 8.02 9.40 -6.42
N ILE A 182 7.89 8.58 -7.48
CA ILE A 182 8.06 7.13 -7.35
C ILE A 182 9.53 6.81 -7.04
N ALA A 183 10.46 7.46 -7.73
CA ALA A 183 11.88 7.31 -7.44
C ALA A 183 12.24 7.80 -6.02
N ALA A 184 11.58 8.85 -5.52
CA ALA A 184 11.74 9.37 -4.17
C ALA A 184 11.18 8.39 -3.13
N PHE A 185 10.04 7.75 -3.39
CA PHE A 185 9.49 6.69 -2.55
C PHE A 185 10.49 5.54 -2.35
N LEU A 186 11.07 5.03 -3.44
CA LEU A 186 12.09 3.96 -3.38
C LEU A 186 13.40 4.40 -2.71
N LYS A 187 13.55 5.71 -2.45
CA LYS A 187 14.70 6.29 -1.78
C LYS A 187 14.37 6.86 -0.41
N SER A 188 13.14 6.67 0.08
CA SER A 188 12.70 7.24 1.35
C SER A 188 13.55 6.72 2.51
N GLU A 189 13.83 7.57 3.49
CA GLU A 189 14.57 7.16 4.70
C GLU A 189 13.71 6.24 5.59
N GLU A 190 14.36 5.56 6.54
CA GLU A 190 13.67 4.67 7.48
C GLU A 190 12.55 5.41 8.23
N GLY A 191 11.36 4.83 8.28
CA GLY A 191 10.24 5.39 9.04
C GLY A 191 9.36 6.35 8.25
N ALA A 192 9.83 6.90 7.12
CA ALA A 192 9.06 7.83 6.29
C ALA A 192 7.74 7.20 5.77
N HIS A 193 7.70 5.88 5.60
CA HIS A 193 6.51 5.12 5.20
C HIS A 193 5.27 5.34 6.08
N VAL A 194 5.42 5.77 7.34
CA VAL A 194 4.26 6.00 8.23
C VAL A 194 3.44 7.21 7.79
N GLU A 195 4.12 8.27 7.34
CA GLU A 195 3.51 9.54 6.95
C GLU A 195 3.43 9.70 5.42
N TYR A 196 3.83 8.66 4.67
CA TYR A 196 3.88 8.71 3.22
C TYR A 196 2.49 8.76 2.60
N ASP A 197 2.35 9.57 1.55
CA ASP A 197 1.11 9.75 0.79
C ASP A 197 0.94 8.65 -0.26
N TYR A 198 0.45 7.49 0.18
CA TYR A 198 0.21 6.36 -0.72
C TYR A 198 -0.93 6.60 -1.70
N LEU A 199 -1.83 7.56 -1.44
CA LEU A 199 -2.91 7.84 -2.37
C LEU A 199 -2.36 8.57 -3.59
N ASN A 200 -1.55 9.62 -3.37
CA ASN A 200 -0.83 10.27 -4.48
C ASN A 200 0.09 9.29 -5.22
N LEU A 201 0.79 8.41 -4.51
CA LEU A 201 1.62 7.38 -5.16
C LEU A 201 0.80 6.41 -6.02
N LEU A 202 -0.41 6.04 -5.59
CA LEU A 202 -1.30 5.19 -6.38
C LEU A 202 -1.73 5.88 -7.68
N LEU A 203 -2.11 7.16 -7.60
CA LEU A 203 -2.46 7.99 -8.77
C LEU A 203 -1.29 8.04 -9.75
N LEU A 204 -0.10 8.43 -9.28
CA LEU A 204 1.09 8.58 -10.12
C LEU A 204 1.57 7.26 -10.73
N ALA A 205 1.55 6.17 -9.96
CA ALA A 205 1.96 4.86 -10.45
C ALA A 205 0.99 4.34 -11.51
N THR A 206 -0.31 4.60 -11.35
CA THR A 206 -1.34 4.20 -12.32
C THR A 206 -1.27 5.05 -13.58
N GLU A 207 -1.07 6.36 -13.44
CA GLU A 207 -0.83 7.27 -14.57
C GLU A 207 0.37 6.82 -15.41
N GLN A 208 1.49 6.46 -14.76
CA GLN A 208 2.68 5.98 -15.47
C GLN A 208 2.47 4.61 -16.17
N LEU A 209 1.48 3.83 -15.75
CA LEU A 209 1.09 2.57 -16.39
C LEU A 209 0.07 2.74 -17.52
N GLN A 210 -0.49 3.95 -17.74
CA GLN A 210 -1.53 4.16 -18.75
C GLN A 210 -1.08 3.70 -20.15
N GLY A 211 -2.00 3.05 -20.85
CA GLY A 211 -1.76 2.50 -22.19
C GLY A 211 -0.94 1.20 -22.22
N ARG A 212 -0.65 0.60 -21.06
CA ARG A 212 0.01 -0.70 -20.94
C ARG A 212 -0.98 -1.79 -20.54
N GLU A 213 -0.62 -3.05 -20.77
CA GLU A 213 -1.41 -4.17 -20.26
C GLU A 213 -1.23 -4.27 -18.75
N ASN A 214 -2.31 -4.00 -18.01
CA ASN A 214 -2.32 -4.05 -16.55
C ASN A 214 -2.75 -5.43 -16.03
N PHE A 215 -1.99 -5.94 -15.06
CA PHE A 215 -2.24 -7.19 -14.36
C PHE A 215 -3.58 -7.14 -13.60
N MET A 216 -3.87 -5.98 -13.00
CA MET A 216 -5.07 -5.69 -12.23
C MET A 216 -5.78 -4.45 -12.77
N PRO A 217 -6.54 -4.57 -13.87
CA PRO A 217 -7.21 -3.44 -14.52
C PRO A 217 -8.24 -2.76 -13.61
N GLU A 218 -8.79 -3.46 -12.61
CA GLU A 218 -9.72 -2.85 -11.65
C GLU A 218 -9.08 -1.70 -10.82
N ILE A 219 -7.74 -1.62 -10.75
CA ILE A 219 -7.06 -0.46 -10.15
C ILE A 219 -7.22 0.79 -11.03
N GLU A 220 -7.26 0.66 -12.36
CA GLU A 220 -7.46 1.80 -13.26
C GLU A 220 -8.85 2.41 -13.04
N GLU A 221 -9.89 1.57 -13.04
CA GLU A 221 -11.28 2.00 -12.77
C GLU A 221 -11.41 2.65 -11.38
N LEU A 222 -10.73 2.09 -10.37
CA LEU A 222 -10.69 2.68 -9.03
C LEU A 222 -10.00 4.07 -9.03
N VAL A 223 -8.91 4.21 -9.79
CA VAL A 223 -8.13 5.45 -9.86
C VAL A 223 -8.86 6.54 -10.64
N GLU A 224 -9.60 6.17 -11.69
CA GLU A 224 -10.47 7.10 -12.41
C GLU A 224 -11.50 7.73 -11.47
N ASP A 225 -12.20 6.90 -10.67
CA ASP A 225 -13.14 7.40 -9.66
C ASP A 225 -12.41 8.22 -8.57
N LEU A 226 -11.20 7.82 -8.15
CA LEU A 226 -10.39 8.56 -7.16
C LEU A 226 -9.82 9.88 -7.68
N ALA A 227 -9.83 10.12 -8.99
CA ALA A 227 -9.38 11.36 -9.59
C ALA A 227 -10.54 12.34 -9.81
N ASP A 228 -11.79 11.89 -9.76
CA ASP A 228 -12.99 12.71 -9.98
C ASP A 228 -13.55 13.26 -8.64
N PRO A 229 -13.48 14.58 -8.38
CA PRO A 229 -13.96 15.22 -7.14
C PRO A 229 -15.46 15.04 -6.87
N GLU A 230 -16.25 14.75 -7.90
CA GLU A 230 -17.70 14.59 -7.80
C GLU A 230 -18.08 13.18 -7.29
N THR A 231 -17.13 12.24 -7.24
CA THR A 231 -17.43 10.88 -6.76
C THR A 231 -17.41 10.79 -5.25
N GLU A 232 -18.26 9.92 -4.71
CA GLU A 232 -18.23 9.58 -3.28
C GLU A 232 -16.91 8.90 -2.88
N LEU A 233 -16.25 8.21 -3.81
CA LEU A 233 -14.97 7.55 -3.55
C LEU A 233 -13.86 8.56 -3.29
N TYR A 234 -13.75 9.59 -4.13
CA TYR A 234 -12.82 10.70 -3.93
C TYR A 234 -13.01 11.32 -2.54
N GLN A 235 -14.24 11.74 -2.25
CA GLN A 235 -14.57 12.43 -1.00
C GLN A 235 -14.32 11.54 0.23
N THR A 236 -14.68 10.26 0.15
CA THR A 236 -14.41 9.28 1.21
C THR A 236 -12.91 9.09 1.42
N ALA A 237 -12.12 9.01 0.36
CA ALA A 237 -10.68 8.80 0.46
C ALA A 237 -9.96 10.00 1.08
N ILE A 238 -10.35 11.24 0.73
CA ILE A 238 -9.85 12.45 1.38
C ILE A 238 -10.23 12.47 2.87
N PHE A 239 -11.49 12.18 3.21
CA PHE A 239 -11.95 12.09 4.60
C PHE A 239 -11.10 11.09 5.40
N LEU A 240 -10.92 9.86 4.92
CA LEU A 240 -10.13 8.82 5.60
C LEU A 240 -8.66 9.21 5.77
N ALA A 241 -8.04 9.81 4.74
CA ALA A 241 -6.65 10.27 4.78
C ALA A 241 -6.46 11.38 5.81
N ARG A 242 -7.34 12.37 5.81
CA ARG A 242 -7.30 13.51 6.74
C ARG A 242 -7.46 13.07 8.20
N GLN A 243 -8.43 12.21 8.48
CA GLN A 243 -8.64 11.72 9.85
C GLN A 243 -7.47 10.86 10.32
N ARG A 244 -6.83 10.11 9.41
CA ARG A 244 -5.58 9.40 9.71
C ARG A 244 -4.44 10.36 10.03
N ASP A 245 -4.28 11.44 9.26
CA ASP A 245 -3.24 12.43 9.51
C ASP A 245 -3.47 13.19 10.82
N ALA A 246 -4.72 13.51 11.14
CA ALA A 246 -5.11 14.06 12.44
C ALA A 246 -4.80 13.09 13.60
N LEU A 247 -4.98 11.78 13.40
CA LEU A 247 -4.61 10.75 14.38
C LEU A 247 -3.09 10.73 14.61
N LEU A 248 -2.29 10.71 13.54
CA LEU A 248 -0.83 10.71 13.61
C LEU A 248 -0.27 11.93 14.31
N GLN A 249 -0.86 13.10 14.04
CA GLN A 249 -0.47 14.38 14.63
C GLN A 249 -1.01 14.57 16.07
N GLY A 250 -1.71 13.58 16.63
CA GLY A 250 -2.27 13.66 17.98
C GLY A 250 -3.38 14.72 18.15
N LYS A 251 -4.03 15.11 17.04
CA LYS A 251 -5.09 16.12 17.03
C LYS A 251 -6.44 15.56 17.51
N ILE A 252 -6.62 14.24 17.48
CA ILE A 252 -7.85 13.55 17.90
C ILE A 252 -7.73 13.17 19.38
N LYS A 253 -8.75 13.51 20.18
CA LYS A 253 -8.80 13.24 21.62
C LYS A 253 -9.83 12.15 21.95
N GLU A 254 -9.61 11.43 23.05
CA GLU A 254 -10.62 10.53 23.63
C GLU A 254 -11.64 11.33 24.43
N ASP A 255 -12.58 11.95 23.72
CA ASP A 255 -13.69 12.73 24.31
C ASP A 255 -15.06 12.27 23.77
N ALA A 256 -16.11 13.03 24.09
CA ALA A 256 -17.48 12.70 23.70
C ALA A 256 -17.72 12.67 22.17
N GLN A 257 -16.84 13.28 21.36
CA GLN A 257 -16.95 13.30 19.91
C GLN A 257 -16.32 12.06 19.26
N LEU A 258 -15.47 11.33 19.99
CA LEU A 258 -14.77 10.16 19.45
C LEU A 258 -15.73 9.08 18.95
N GLY A 259 -16.84 8.83 19.65
CA GLY A 259 -17.82 7.83 19.24
C GLY A 259 -18.37 8.08 17.83
N ALA A 260 -18.82 9.31 17.57
CA ALA A 260 -19.33 9.70 16.26
C ALA A 260 -18.27 9.60 15.17
N LEU A 261 -17.03 10.00 15.47
CA LEU A 261 -15.91 9.88 14.53
C LEU A 261 -15.60 8.41 14.20
N LEU A 262 -15.66 7.51 15.19
CA LEU A 262 -15.42 6.08 14.97
C LEU A 262 -16.45 5.46 14.03
N ASP A 263 -17.72 5.86 14.14
CA ASP A 263 -18.80 5.36 13.27
C ASP A 263 -18.70 5.94 11.86
N GLN A 264 -18.38 7.23 11.72
CA GLN A 264 -18.09 7.85 10.42
C GLN A 264 -16.89 7.21 9.74
N TYR A 265 -15.78 7.01 10.47
CA TYR A 265 -14.58 6.39 9.94
C TYR A 265 -14.83 4.93 9.54
N LEU A 266 -15.55 4.16 10.36
CA LEU A 266 -15.94 2.80 10.01
C LEU A 266 -16.77 2.77 8.73
N THR A 267 -17.73 3.68 8.59
CA THR A 267 -18.59 3.78 7.40
C THR A 267 -17.78 4.07 6.15
N GLY A 268 -16.91 5.09 6.20
CA GLY A 268 -16.00 5.41 5.08
C GLY A 268 -15.04 4.25 4.75
N LEU A 269 -14.47 3.60 5.77
CA LEU A 269 -13.57 2.45 5.56
C LEU A 269 -14.32 1.27 4.91
N VAL A 270 -15.56 0.99 5.31
CA VAL A 270 -16.35 -0.10 4.71
C VAL A 270 -16.71 0.23 3.27
N TYR A 271 -17.06 1.48 2.97
CA TYR A 271 -17.25 1.93 1.60
C TYR A 271 -15.98 1.70 0.76
N TRP A 272 -14.82 2.14 1.26
CA TRP A 272 -13.51 1.91 0.63
C TRP A 272 -13.22 0.42 0.41
N LEU A 273 -13.39 -0.43 1.43
CA LEU A 273 -13.14 -1.87 1.35
C LEU A 273 -14.01 -2.52 0.28
N ARG A 274 -15.27 -2.10 0.13
CA ARG A 274 -16.16 -2.59 -0.93
C ARG A 274 -15.66 -2.22 -2.32
N ARG A 275 -15.09 -1.03 -2.49
CA ARG A 275 -14.51 -0.58 -3.77
C ARG A 275 -13.28 -1.39 -4.17
N ILE A 276 -12.55 -1.96 -3.21
CA ILE A 276 -11.39 -2.82 -3.46
C ILE A 276 -11.69 -4.32 -3.32
N ALA A 277 -12.96 -4.72 -3.27
CA ALA A 277 -13.34 -6.12 -3.11
C ALA A 277 -12.91 -7.00 -4.32
N PHE A 278 -12.51 -6.41 -5.44
CA PHE A 278 -11.90 -7.12 -6.58
C PHE A 278 -10.61 -7.86 -6.20
N LEU A 279 -9.94 -7.47 -5.11
CA LEU A 279 -8.77 -8.20 -4.57
C LEU A 279 -9.09 -9.69 -4.31
N ALA A 280 -10.34 -10.03 -4.05
CA ALA A 280 -10.78 -11.41 -3.85
C ALA A 280 -10.65 -12.31 -5.08
N LYS A 281 -10.45 -11.74 -6.27
CA LYS A 281 -10.14 -12.48 -7.50
C LYS A 281 -8.68 -12.94 -7.55
N TYR A 282 -7.83 -12.39 -6.68
CA TYR A 282 -6.39 -12.63 -6.68
C TYR A 282 -5.93 -13.45 -5.47
N ARG A 283 -4.82 -14.18 -5.60
CA ARG A 283 -4.24 -14.98 -4.52
C ARG A 283 -2.76 -14.69 -4.33
N LEU A 284 -2.37 -14.40 -3.10
CA LEU A 284 -1.00 -14.11 -2.75
C LEU A 284 -0.34 -15.42 -2.28
N VAL A 285 0.82 -15.76 -2.82
CA VAL A 285 1.56 -16.98 -2.48
C VAL A 285 3.03 -16.67 -2.22
N SER A 286 3.63 -17.36 -1.27
CA SER A 286 5.07 -17.34 -1.00
C SER A 286 5.71 -18.57 -1.64
N ILE A 287 6.67 -18.35 -2.53
CA ILE A 287 7.49 -19.41 -3.15
C ILE A 287 8.68 -19.67 -2.25
N LYS A 288 8.74 -20.86 -1.65
CA LYS A 288 9.79 -21.25 -0.70
C LYS A 288 11.09 -21.66 -1.39
N ASP A 289 10.98 -22.61 -2.31
CA ASP A 289 12.09 -23.15 -3.08
C ASP A 289 11.60 -23.68 -4.44
N ILE A 290 12.45 -23.52 -5.46
CA ILE A 290 12.26 -24.11 -6.79
C ILE A 290 13.37 -25.12 -7.02
N ASN A 291 13.04 -26.42 -7.07
CA ASN A 291 14.02 -27.49 -7.25
C ASN A 291 14.01 -28.01 -8.69
N LEU A 292 15.19 -28.23 -9.29
CA LEU A 292 15.31 -28.89 -10.59
C LEU A 292 15.29 -30.41 -10.41
N ASN A 293 14.24 -31.05 -10.88
CA ASN A 293 14.16 -32.49 -11.04
C ASN A 293 14.56 -32.85 -12.49
N TYR A 294 15.78 -33.36 -12.64
CA TYR A 294 16.35 -33.74 -13.93
C TYR A 294 17.05 -35.10 -13.82
N ARG A 295 16.80 -35.99 -14.79
CA ARG A 295 17.55 -37.22 -14.99
C ARG A 295 18.20 -37.18 -16.37
N LEU A 296 19.37 -37.79 -16.52
CA LEU A 296 20.10 -37.81 -17.78
C LEU A 296 19.20 -38.41 -18.89
N GLY A 297 18.91 -37.62 -19.92
CA GLY A 297 18.04 -38.03 -21.04
C GLY A 297 16.54 -37.75 -20.84
N THR A 298 16.12 -37.11 -19.75
CA THR A 298 14.72 -36.65 -19.57
C THR A 298 14.60 -35.14 -19.76
N ALA A 299 13.37 -34.65 -19.88
CA ALA A 299 13.10 -33.22 -19.79
C ALA A 299 13.49 -32.68 -18.39
N LYS A 300 13.75 -31.38 -18.32
CA LYS A 300 13.99 -30.66 -17.05
C LYS A 300 12.63 -30.32 -16.42
N HIS A 301 12.48 -30.52 -15.12
CA HIS A 301 11.24 -30.20 -14.41
C HIS A 301 11.53 -29.31 -13.20
N PHE A 302 10.82 -28.18 -13.08
CA PHE A 302 10.99 -27.24 -11.97
C PHE A 302 9.87 -27.40 -10.94
N ILE A 303 10.20 -27.92 -9.76
CA ILE A 303 9.24 -28.16 -8.68
C ILE A 303 9.18 -26.91 -7.81
N HIS A 304 8.05 -26.20 -7.84
CA HIS A 304 7.80 -25.01 -7.05
C HIS A 304 7.10 -25.41 -5.75
N ARG A 305 7.76 -25.21 -4.61
CA ARG A 305 7.14 -25.35 -3.30
C ARG A 305 6.64 -23.99 -2.85
N TYR A 306 5.36 -23.91 -2.51
CA TYR A 306 4.71 -22.66 -2.19
C TYR A 306 3.77 -22.78 -0.98
N GLY A 307 3.42 -21.63 -0.42
CA GLY A 307 2.40 -21.48 0.61
C GLY A 307 1.44 -20.35 0.26
N GLU A 308 0.15 -20.57 0.37
CA GLU A 308 -0.82 -19.48 0.26
C GLU A 308 -0.67 -18.53 1.46
N LEU A 309 -0.61 -17.24 1.16
CA LEU A 309 -0.50 -16.18 2.16
C LEU A 309 -1.90 -15.68 2.54
N HIS A 310 -2.78 -16.63 2.89
CA HIS A 310 -4.13 -16.46 3.43
C HIS A 310 -4.40 -17.59 4.43
N GLY A 311 -4.94 -17.26 5.60
CA GLY A 311 -5.19 -18.24 6.66
C GLY A 311 -3.96 -18.62 7.49
N VAL A 312 -4.20 -18.98 8.75
CA VAL A 312 -3.24 -19.78 9.54
C VAL A 312 -3.12 -21.12 8.81
N TYR A 313 -1.91 -21.70 8.70
CA TYR A 313 -1.73 -23.14 8.45
C TYR A 313 -2.33 -23.95 9.61
N ALA A 314 -3.63 -23.80 9.86
CA ALA A 314 -4.42 -24.55 10.81
C ALA A 314 -5.24 -25.52 9.97
N GLU A 315 -4.54 -26.56 9.47
CA GLU A 315 -5.05 -27.88 9.07
C GLU A 315 -4.07 -28.66 8.17
N ILE A 316 -2.78 -28.32 8.13
CA ILE A 316 -1.73 -29.33 7.79
C ILE A 316 -1.21 -29.92 9.09
N GLN A 317 -2.12 -30.48 9.88
CA GLN A 317 -1.80 -31.48 10.90
C GLN A 317 -1.96 -32.86 10.27
N SER A 318 -1.01 -33.20 9.43
CA SER A 318 -0.63 -34.60 9.21
C SER A 318 0.87 -34.63 9.06
N GLU A 319 1.54 -35.16 10.08
CA GLU A 319 2.88 -35.71 9.93
C GLU A 319 2.89 -36.59 8.68
N GLY A 320 3.54 -36.13 7.61
CA GLY A 320 3.74 -36.92 6.40
C GLY A 320 3.06 -36.44 5.11
N GLU A 321 2.51 -35.22 5.03
CA GLU A 321 2.18 -34.67 3.71
C GLU A 321 3.43 -34.18 2.98
N ASP A 322 3.73 -34.91 1.93
CA ASP A 322 4.87 -34.81 1.06
C ASP A 322 4.80 -33.49 0.27
N TYR A 323 5.84 -32.64 0.36
CA TYR A 323 6.04 -31.49 -0.52
C TYR A 323 6.22 -31.89 -2.02
N SER A 324 5.92 -33.14 -2.38
CA SER A 324 6.01 -33.72 -3.72
C SER A 324 4.74 -33.52 -4.58
N SER A 325 3.64 -33.05 -4.00
CA SER A 325 2.35 -32.93 -4.70
C SER A 325 2.23 -31.74 -5.65
N TYR A 326 3.20 -30.83 -5.71
CA TYR A 326 3.13 -29.63 -6.55
C TYR A 326 4.36 -29.49 -7.46
N SER A 327 4.27 -30.09 -8.65
CA SER A 327 5.25 -29.91 -9.73
C SER A 327 4.62 -29.15 -10.88
N VAL A 328 5.31 -28.12 -11.37
CA VAL A 328 4.90 -27.33 -12.53
C VAL A 328 5.93 -27.56 -13.64
N GLN A 329 5.47 -27.74 -14.88
CA GLN A 329 6.34 -28.05 -16.01
C GLN A 329 6.94 -26.77 -16.63
N ASP A 330 8.22 -26.85 -16.99
CA ASP A 330 8.95 -26.01 -17.96
C ASP A 330 9.19 -24.51 -17.74
N THR A 331 8.68 -23.86 -16.69
CA THR A 331 8.98 -22.43 -16.44
C THR A 331 9.45 -22.14 -15.02
N PHE A 332 10.53 -21.35 -14.92
CA PHE A 332 11.06 -20.80 -13.68
C PHE A 332 10.50 -19.38 -13.48
N THR A 333 10.05 -19.06 -12.27
CA THR A 333 9.60 -17.71 -11.89
C THR A 333 10.67 -17.00 -11.06
N TYR A 334 10.46 -16.84 -9.76
CA TYR A 334 11.40 -16.24 -8.83
C TYR A 334 11.47 -17.11 -7.58
N ASN A 335 12.68 -17.59 -7.25
CA ASN A 335 12.88 -18.32 -6.01
C ASN A 335 12.74 -17.35 -4.81
N GLN A 336 12.23 -17.83 -3.67
CA GLN A 336 12.08 -17.03 -2.43
C GLN A 336 11.30 -15.72 -2.66
N SER A 337 10.21 -15.80 -3.42
CA SER A 337 9.43 -14.65 -3.87
C SER A 337 8.00 -14.69 -3.35
N VAL A 338 7.34 -13.54 -3.40
CA VAL A 338 5.91 -13.41 -3.19
C VAL A 338 5.24 -13.11 -4.52
N LEU A 339 4.37 -14.01 -4.97
CA LEU A 339 3.62 -13.89 -6.22
C LEU A 339 2.15 -13.59 -5.94
N LEU A 340 1.56 -12.73 -6.76
CA LEU A 340 0.13 -12.50 -6.84
C LEU A 340 -0.41 -13.18 -8.09
N LEU A 341 -1.39 -14.05 -7.92
CA LEU A 341 -1.99 -14.87 -8.98
C LEU A 341 -3.38 -14.31 -9.34
N LYS A 342 -3.73 -14.29 -10.63
CA LYS A 342 -4.97 -13.68 -11.19
C LYS A 342 -6.23 -14.54 -11.03
N ASP A 343 -6.09 -15.78 -10.58
CA ASP A 343 -7.20 -16.72 -10.36
C ASP A 343 -7.29 -17.12 -8.88
N ARG A 344 -8.51 -17.54 -8.49
CA ARG A 344 -8.79 -18.17 -7.20
C ARG A 344 -8.17 -19.55 -7.10
N SER A 345 -7.99 -20.25 -8.22
CA SER A 345 -7.29 -21.54 -8.24
C SER A 345 -5.78 -21.32 -8.34
N VAL A 346 -5.13 -21.33 -7.17
CA VAL A 346 -3.66 -21.27 -7.07
C VAL A 346 -3.02 -22.40 -7.89
N GLU A 347 -3.57 -23.62 -7.80
CA GLU A 347 -3.06 -24.77 -8.56
C GLU A 347 -3.16 -24.54 -10.09
N ALA A 348 -4.27 -23.99 -10.59
CA ALA A 348 -4.43 -23.72 -12.02
C ALA A 348 -3.49 -22.62 -12.51
N CYS A 349 -3.30 -21.56 -11.72
CA CYS A 349 -2.33 -20.51 -12.02
C CYS A 349 -0.90 -21.07 -12.06
N LEU A 350 -0.54 -21.87 -11.05
CA LEU A 350 0.79 -22.44 -10.96
C LEU A 350 1.07 -23.43 -12.10
N LYS A 351 0.09 -24.23 -12.53
CA LYS A 351 0.24 -25.10 -13.71
C LYS A 351 0.50 -24.32 -15.01
N ASN A 352 0.10 -23.05 -15.07
CA ASN A 352 0.16 -22.19 -16.25
C ASN A 352 1.14 -21.01 -16.07
N LEU A 353 2.22 -21.17 -15.30
CA LEU A 353 3.24 -20.13 -15.08
C LEU A 353 3.99 -19.70 -16.36
N GLN A 354 3.83 -20.41 -17.47
CA GLN A 354 4.33 -19.96 -18.78
C GLN A 354 3.63 -18.69 -19.28
N ASN A 355 2.41 -18.43 -18.79
CA ASN A 355 1.68 -17.23 -19.11
C ASN A 355 1.96 -16.16 -18.05
N GLU A 356 2.87 -15.24 -18.36
CA GLU A 356 3.23 -14.11 -17.48
C GLU A 356 2.05 -13.19 -17.16
N ALA A 357 0.95 -13.23 -17.92
CA ALA A 357 -0.27 -12.48 -17.59
C ALA A 357 -1.04 -13.05 -16.39
N ASN A 358 -0.73 -14.28 -15.94
CA ASN A 358 -1.44 -14.96 -14.84
C ASN A 358 -0.84 -14.70 -13.46
N TYR A 359 0.38 -14.13 -13.38
CA TYR A 359 1.02 -13.84 -12.12
C TYR A 359 1.84 -12.55 -12.15
N LEU A 360 2.04 -11.96 -10.98
CA LEU A 360 2.88 -10.79 -10.77
C LEU A 360 3.78 -11.04 -9.56
N SER A 361 5.09 -10.85 -9.69
CA SER A 361 5.99 -10.88 -8.53
C SER A 361 5.91 -9.53 -7.79
N ILE A 362 5.46 -9.56 -6.53
CA ILE A 362 5.44 -8.37 -5.66
C ILE A 362 6.77 -8.22 -4.91
N SER A 363 7.64 -9.24 -4.96
CA SER A 363 9.00 -9.11 -4.46
C SER A 363 9.84 -8.16 -5.34
N PRO A 364 10.71 -7.33 -4.74
CA PRO A 364 11.09 -7.31 -3.33
C PRO A 364 10.27 -6.33 -2.47
N LEU A 365 9.22 -5.68 -3.00
CA LEU A 365 8.41 -4.74 -2.20
C LEU A 365 7.68 -5.45 -1.05
N LEU A 366 7.25 -6.68 -1.29
CA LEU A 366 6.74 -7.59 -0.27
C LEU A 366 7.60 -8.86 -0.25
N ILE A 367 7.97 -9.29 0.95
CA ILE A 367 8.77 -10.50 1.16
C ILE A 367 8.17 -11.37 2.27
N ASP A 368 8.48 -12.65 2.23
CA ASP A 368 8.28 -13.58 3.33
C ASP A 368 9.63 -13.91 3.99
N GLN A 369 9.85 -13.41 5.21
CA GLN A 369 11.08 -13.69 5.94
C GLN A 369 11.25 -15.19 6.23
N SER A 370 10.16 -15.96 6.32
CA SER A 370 10.22 -17.38 6.71
C SER A 370 10.99 -18.25 5.70
N VAL A 371 10.99 -17.86 4.41
CA VAL A 371 11.70 -18.58 3.34
C VAL A 371 13.16 -18.10 3.17
N LEU A 372 13.46 -16.92 3.72
CA LEU A 372 14.80 -16.32 3.77
C LEU A 372 15.58 -16.69 5.05
N ALA A 373 14.90 -17.21 6.07
CA ALA A 373 15.53 -17.68 7.29
C ALA A 373 16.27 -19.01 7.10
N GLU A 374 17.36 -19.22 7.86
CA GLU A 374 18.06 -20.52 7.89
C GLU A 374 17.18 -21.63 8.48
N LYS A 375 16.42 -21.31 9.53
CA LYS A 375 15.42 -22.21 10.10
C LYS A 375 14.08 -21.94 9.45
N ALA A 376 13.63 -22.87 8.61
CA ALA A 376 12.31 -22.83 8.03
C ALA A 376 11.25 -22.75 9.14
N LYS A 377 10.49 -21.66 9.16
CA LYS A 377 9.28 -21.57 9.98
C LYS A 377 8.11 -22.14 9.17
N GLN A 378 7.14 -22.71 9.88
CA GLN A 378 5.90 -23.19 9.26
C GLN A 378 4.91 -22.05 8.99
N THR A 379 5.08 -20.90 9.64
CA THR A 379 4.20 -19.73 9.47
C THR A 379 4.93 -18.64 8.68
N PRO A 380 4.34 -18.14 7.59
CA PRO A 380 4.88 -17.00 6.86
C PRO A 380 5.05 -15.78 7.76
N GLU A 381 6.13 -15.04 7.54
CA GLU A 381 6.40 -13.78 8.23
C GLU A 381 6.52 -12.68 7.18
N ILE A 382 5.40 -12.00 6.91
CA ILE A 382 5.30 -11.05 5.81
C ILE A 382 5.82 -9.67 6.19
N PHE A 383 6.77 -9.18 5.40
CA PHE A 383 7.41 -7.90 5.58
C PHE A 383 7.24 -7.05 4.33
N TYR A 384 6.90 -5.77 4.52
CA TYR A 384 6.73 -4.81 3.44
C TYR A 384 7.87 -3.78 3.48
N TYR A 385 8.32 -3.34 2.30
CA TYR A 385 9.38 -2.35 2.14
C TYR A 385 9.00 -1.00 2.78
N THR A 386 9.93 -0.41 3.53
CA THR A 386 9.70 0.85 4.27
C THR A 386 10.72 1.94 4.00
N GLY A 387 11.70 1.69 3.14
CA GLY A 387 12.71 2.68 2.78
C GLY A 387 14.12 2.09 2.71
N GLN A 388 15.10 2.97 2.59
CA GLN A 388 16.51 2.63 2.56
C GLN A 388 17.36 3.62 3.37
N ALA A 389 18.53 3.16 3.79
CA ALA A 389 19.56 4.04 4.31
C ALA A 389 20.13 4.89 3.17
N ARG A 390 20.79 6.00 3.54
CA ARG A 390 21.45 6.88 2.56
C ARG A 390 22.33 6.08 1.61
N LYS A 391 22.21 6.39 0.31
CA LYS A 391 22.89 5.73 -0.81
C LYS A 391 22.57 4.23 -0.99
N GLY A 392 21.47 3.73 -0.41
CA GLY A 392 21.03 2.34 -0.57
C GLY A 392 21.93 1.31 0.08
N SER A 393 22.72 1.70 1.10
CA SER A 393 23.60 0.77 1.82
C SER A 393 22.84 -0.27 2.65
N LYS A 394 21.59 0.01 3.00
CA LYS A 394 20.67 -0.86 3.73
C LYS A 394 19.25 -0.61 3.24
N TYR A 395 18.41 -1.63 3.29
CA TYR A 395 16.99 -1.56 3.03
C TYR A 395 16.22 -1.98 4.28
N PHE A 396 15.09 -1.33 4.51
CA PHE A 396 14.28 -1.54 5.70
C PHE A 396 12.92 -2.12 5.31
N TYR A 397 12.43 -3.00 6.18
CA TYR A 397 11.11 -3.57 6.08
C TYR A 397 10.41 -3.54 7.43
N ALA A 398 9.08 -3.44 7.40
CA ALA A 398 8.23 -3.57 8.57
C ALA A 398 7.34 -4.80 8.44
N LEU A 399 7.11 -5.46 9.57
CA LEU A 399 6.16 -6.57 9.64
C LEU A 399 4.74 -6.03 9.42
N TYR A 400 3.97 -6.69 8.57
CA TYR A 400 2.63 -6.25 8.16
C TYR A 400 1.65 -5.98 9.31
N LYS A 401 1.80 -6.71 10.42
CA LYS A 401 0.93 -6.60 11.60
C LYS A 401 1.41 -5.59 12.64
N ASN A 402 2.41 -4.77 12.33
CA ASN A 402 2.84 -3.67 13.21
C ASN A 402 1.66 -2.74 13.48
N GLU A 403 1.52 -2.29 14.73
CA GLU A 403 0.49 -1.31 15.09
C GLU A 403 1.04 0.10 14.91
N LEU A 404 0.17 1.01 14.47
CA LEU A 404 0.46 2.42 14.45
C LEU A 404 0.81 2.90 15.86
N ALA A 405 1.95 3.58 15.99
CA ALA A 405 2.37 4.17 17.25
C ALA A 405 1.49 5.40 17.52
N LEU A 406 0.72 5.35 18.61
CA LEU A 406 -0.05 6.49 19.08
C LEU A 406 0.80 7.28 20.08
N ASN A 407 0.85 8.61 19.93
CA ASN A 407 1.62 9.51 20.81
C ASN A 407 3.12 9.17 20.90
N GLY A 408 3.71 8.63 19.83
CA GLY A 408 5.13 8.27 19.78
C GLY A 408 5.49 6.97 20.52
N GLU A 409 4.54 6.27 21.13
CA GLU A 409 4.81 4.99 21.81
C GLU A 409 4.87 3.83 20.82
N ARG A 410 6.09 3.38 20.49
CA ARG A 410 6.28 2.12 19.76
C ARG A 410 5.82 0.94 20.61
N LYS A 411 5.02 0.04 20.01
CA LYS A 411 4.66 -1.23 20.66
C LYS A 411 5.81 -2.23 20.54
N ASN A 412 6.10 -2.95 21.62
CA ASN A 412 7.11 -4.02 21.64
C ASN A 412 6.85 -5.14 20.62
N SER A 413 5.61 -5.29 20.17
CA SER A 413 5.22 -6.24 19.13
C SER A 413 5.64 -5.82 17.72
N ASN A 414 6.02 -4.56 17.53
CA ASN A 414 6.41 -4.06 16.21
C ASN A 414 7.80 -4.59 15.85
N LYS A 415 7.89 -5.29 14.71
CA LYS A 415 9.15 -5.86 14.21
C LYS A 415 9.60 -5.13 12.96
N GLN A 416 10.92 -5.03 12.80
CA GLN A 416 11.57 -4.52 11.61
C GLN A 416 12.59 -5.55 11.13
N LEU A 417 12.83 -5.56 9.83
CA LEU A 417 13.90 -6.32 9.20
C LEU A 417 14.81 -5.36 8.45
N THR A 418 16.11 -5.55 8.59
CA THR A 418 17.13 -4.80 7.86
C THR A 418 17.83 -5.75 6.90
N VAL A 419 17.95 -5.34 5.65
CA VAL A 419 18.64 -6.06 4.58
C VAL A 419 19.85 -5.21 4.19
N GLN A 420 21.05 -5.75 4.34
CA GLN A 420 22.31 -5.06 4.00
C GLN A 420 23.17 -5.94 3.08
N GLN A 421 24.31 -5.43 2.61
CA GLN A 421 25.16 -6.17 1.67
C GLN A 421 25.71 -7.49 2.23
N THR A 422 25.87 -7.60 3.56
CA THR A 422 26.36 -8.82 4.21
C THR A 422 25.57 -9.09 5.49
N ASN A 423 24.79 -10.17 5.49
CA ASN A 423 23.90 -10.59 6.56
C ASN A 423 24.41 -11.87 7.21
N ILE A 424 25.34 -11.73 8.15
CA ILE A 424 26.07 -12.85 8.80
C ILE A 424 25.13 -13.93 9.36
N THR A 425 23.96 -13.54 9.88
CA THR A 425 23.01 -14.46 10.52
C THR A 425 21.89 -14.94 9.59
N GLN A 426 21.75 -14.36 8.40
CA GLN A 426 20.73 -14.71 7.41
C GLN A 426 21.29 -14.51 5.98
N PRO A 427 22.20 -15.38 5.50
CA PRO A 427 22.92 -15.15 4.24
C PRO A 427 22.03 -15.01 2.99
N LYS A 428 20.82 -15.60 3.00
CA LYS A 428 19.84 -15.43 1.90
C LYS A 428 19.37 -13.99 1.72
N LEU A 429 19.52 -13.13 2.74
CA LEU A 429 19.25 -11.70 2.60
C LEU A 429 20.28 -10.98 1.73
N ASP A 430 21.46 -11.57 1.50
CA ASP A 430 22.48 -11.01 0.60
C ASP A 430 21.96 -11.02 -0.85
N GLU A 431 21.30 -12.11 -1.26
CA GLU A 431 20.65 -12.21 -2.58
C GLU A 431 19.50 -11.19 -2.73
N LEU A 432 18.71 -11.00 -1.68
CA LEU A 432 17.66 -9.98 -1.65
C LEU A 432 18.25 -8.57 -1.75
N PHE A 433 19.38 -8.30 -1.09
CA PHE A 433 20.09 -7.02 -1.21
C PHE A 433 20.51 -6.76 -2.67
N ASP A 434 21.06 -7.77 -3.34
CA ASP A 434 21.48 -7.65 -4.73
C ASP A 434 20.29 -7.41 -5.67
N GLN A 435 19.15 -8.08 -5.45
CA GLN A 435 17.92 -7.85 -6.19
C GLN A 435 17.42 -6.41 -6.02
N LEU A 436 17.38 -5.89 -4.78
CA LEU A 436 17.00 -4.51 -4.50
C LEU A 436 17.94 -3.51 -5.18
N GLN A 437 19.25 -3.77 -5.15
CA GLN A 437 20.24 -2.94 -5.85
C GLN A 437 20.02 -2.95 -7.35
N GLN A 438 19.65 -4.07 -7.94
CA GLN A 438 19.38 -4.16 -9.38
C GLN A 438 18.08 -3.44 -9.75
N LEU A 439 17.02 -3.66 -8.98
CA LEU A 439 15.69 -3.14 -9.27
C LEU A 439 15.55 -1.65 -8.98
N PHE A 440 16.19 -1.15 -7.91
CA PHE A 440 16.13 0.25 -7.50
C PHE A 440 17.33 1.06 -8.01
N LYS A 441 18.26 0.45 -8.73
CA LYS A 441 19.27 1.20 -9.48
C LYS A 441 18.53 2.16 -10.41
N PRO A 442 18.89 3.44 -10.43
CA PRO A 442 18.23 4.38 -11.32
C PRO A 442 18.39 3.86 -12.75
N ALA A 443 17.28 3.83 -13.49
CA ALA A 443 17.32 4.06 -14.93
C ALA A 443 18.12 5.35 -15.13
N LYS A 444 19.44 5.20 -15.37
CA LYS A 444 20.35 6.30 -15.67
C LYS A 444 19.99 6.79 -17.07
N GLY A 445 18.99 7.65 -17.16
CA GLY A 445 18.50 8.15 -18.43
C GLY A 445 17.47 9.25 -18.24
N ALA A 446 17.90 10.40 -17.72
CA ALA A 446 17.41 11.74 -18.05
C ALA A 446 17.98 12.71 -17.00
N SER A 447 19.25 13.02 -17.15
CA SER A 447 19.78 14.31 -16.71
C SER A 447 20.30 14.97 -17.97
N GLN A 448 19.46 15.82 -18.56
CA GLN A 448 19.89 16.90 -19.44
C GLN A 448 19.16 18.16 -19.01
#